data_AF-A0A257JF34-F1
#
_entry.id   AF-A0A257JF34-F1
#
_cell.length_a   1.000
_cell.length_b   1.000
_cell.length_c   1.000
_cell.angle_alpha   90.00
_cell.angle_beta   90.00
_cell.angle_gamma   90.00
#
_symmetry.space_group_name_H-M   'P 1'
#
loop_
_entity.id
_entity.type
_entity.pdbx_description
1 polymer ?
#
loop_
_entity_poly.entity_id
_entity_poly.type
_entity_poly.pdbx_seq_one_letter_code
_entity_poly.pdbx_strand_id
1 'polypeptide(L)'
;GSGSWSVKQTLGVAMAVASGGVMGYALMQPKAVIWTAPALVIIVLCAIKSEATTAILVTGLAMAMPVAVWLAQRHPSAAVLSVWAVATGLAALFLLVTILAPLVFQLLGKAPTLTGRTDIWRALAEPIAERPWFGWGYQAFWTDTSLTSPVDRVESIMEGFRPPDAHSTPMDIRLQLGLVGLILIGLTFVRTWLQILLQAGREPAMMPMIGIFTAITAMAFTESIGLYPMDGMTLIVQLVIVKTALSAWNRRDRAQSKPELV
;
A
#
# COMPACT_ATOMS: atom_id res chain seq x y z
N GLY A 1 -19.19 19.13 -1.99
CA GLY A 1 -18.65 18.69 -0.69
C GLY A 1 -17.62 17.56 -0.78
N SER A 2 -17.03 17.27 -1.94
CA SER A 2 -16.06 16.17 -2.16
C SER A 2 -14.63 16.49 -1.72
N GLY A 3 -14.25 17.78 -1.66
CA GLY A 3 -12.89 18.20 -1.32
C GLY A 3 -12.45 17.86 0.11
N SER A 4 -13.34 17.90 1.10
CA SER A 4 -12.99 17.58 2.50
C SER A 4 -12.75 16.09 2.72
N TRP A 5 -13.43 15.23 1.95
CA TRP A 5 -13.28 13.78 2.03
C TRP A 5 -11.94 13.31 1.46
N SER A 6 -11.52 13.84 0.31
CA SER A 6 -10.22 13.53 -0.29
C SER A 6 -9.05 13.89 0.64
N VAL A 7 -9.09 15.07 1.28
CA VAL A 7 -8.03 15.51 2.20
C VAL A 7 -7.91 14.61 3.42
N LYS A 8 -9.03 14.14 3.98
CA LYS A 8 -9.04 13.20 5.12
C LYS A 8 -8.40 11.86 4.75
N GLN A 9 -8.68 11.35 3.56
CA GLN A 9 -8.17 10.07 3.07
C GLN A 9 -6.66 10.12 2.81
N THR A 10 -6.20 11.18 2.14
CA THR A 10 -4.76 11.41 1.91
C THR A 10 -3.97 11.56 3.21
N LEU A 11 -4.54 12.25 4.21
CA LEU A 11 -3.94 12.33 5.54
C LEU A 11 -3.81 10.95 6.17
N GLY A 12 -4.85 10.12 6.07
CA GLY A 12 -4.83 8.74 6.57
C GLY A 12 -3.72 7.88 5.94
N VAL A 13 -3.52 8.01 4.63
CA VAL A 13 -2.42 7.34 3.90
C VAL A 13 -1.05 7.80 4.40
N ALA A 14 -0.85 9.11 4.52
CA ALA A 14 0.41 9.68 4.99
C ALA A 14 0.75 9.22 6.42
N MET A 15 -0.24 9.20 7.31
CA MET A 15 -0.06 8.75 8.70
C MET A 15 0.27 7.26 8.79
N ALA A 16 -0.38 6.42 7.98
CA ALA A 16 -0.08 5.00 7.94
C ALA A 16 1.38 4.73 7.49
N VAL A 17 1.83 5.39 6.42
CA VAL A 17 3.21 5.28 5.93
C VAL A 17 4.21 5.77 6.97
N ALA A 18 3.96 6.94 7.56
CA ALA A 18 4.83 7.52 8.58
C ALA A 18 4.93 6.63 9.83
N SER A 19 3.81 6.07 10.31
CA SER A 19 3.79 5.22 11.51
C SER A 19 4.67 3.98 11.36
N GLY A 20 4.59 3.29 10.22
CA GLY A 20 5.40 2.11 9.95
C GLY A 20 6.88 2.42 9.86
N GLY A 21 7.25 3.53 9.19
CA GLY A 21 8.62 3.99 9.11
C GLY A 21 9.21 4.37 10.47
N VAL A 22 8.48 5.17 11.25
CA VAL A 22 8.92 5.61 12.59
C VAL A 22 9.03 4.44 13.55
N MET A 23 8.10 3.48 13.50
CA MET A 23 8.16 2.27 14.32
C MET A 23 9.39 1.41 13.96
N GLY A 24 9.61 1.14 12.68
CA GLY A 24 10.78 0.38 12.23
C GLY A 24 12.11 1.05 12.60
N TYR A 25 12.17 2.38 12.55
CA TYR A 25 13.34 3.15 13.02
C TYR A 25 13.53 3.05 14.53
N ALA A 26 12.47 3.19 15.33
CA ALA A 26 12.52 3.10 16.79
C ALA A 26 13.05 1.74 17.28
N LEU A 27 12.69 0.65 16.59
CA LEU A 27 13.19 -0.70 16.90
C LEU A 27 14.70 -0.86 16.69
N MET A 28 15.27 -0.10 15.76
CA MET A 28 16.70 -0.14 15.42
C MET A 28 17.53 0.85 16.23
N GLN A 29 16.94 1.95 16.69
CA GLN A 29 17.60 2.96 17.49
C GLN A 29 16.85 3.23 18.80
N PRO A 30 17.08 2.43 19.85
CA PRO A 30 16.39 2.59 21.14
C PRO A 30 16.59 3.97 21.76
N LYS A 31 17.75 4.61 21.52
CA LYS A 31 18.04 5.97 21.98
C LYS A 31 17.18 7.05 21.29
N ALA A 32 16.66 6.76 20.11
CA ALA A 32 15.77 7.67 19.39
C ALA A 32 14.32 7.61 19.90
N VAL A 33 13.99 6.72 20.85
CA VAL A 33 12.61 6.54 21.35
C VAL A 33 12.02 7.81 21.92
N ILE A 34 12.85 8.69 22.49
CA ILE A 34 12.44 9.99 23.02
C ILE A 34 11.86 10.93 21.95
N TRP A 35 12.26 10.74 20.68
CA TRP A 35 11.77 11.52 19.54
C TRP A 35 10.71 10.76 18.74
N THR A 36 10.82 9.44 18.63
CA THR A 36 9.87 8.62 17.87
C THR A 36 8.57 8.37 18.63
N ALA A 37 8.59 8.28 19.96
CA ALA A 37 7.39 8.10 20.77
C ALA A 37 6.40 9.27 20.62
N PRO A 38 6.79 10.54 20.81
CA PRO A 38 5.85 11.65 20.60
C PRO A 38 5.38 11.75 19.14
N ALA A 39 6.25 11.45 18.16
CA ALA A 39 5.86 11.40 16.76
C ALA A 39 4.78 10.33 16.50
N LEU A 40 4.93 9.11 17.04
CA LEU A 40 3.93 8.05 16.91
C LEU A 40 2.60 8.43 17.56
N VAL A 41 2.62 9.07 18.73
CA VAL A 41 1.40 9.55 19.38
C VAL A 41 0.68 10.55 18.48
N ILE A 42 1.39 11.55 17.93
CA ILE A 42 0.80 12.54 17.02
C ILE A 42 0.23 11.86 15.77
N ILE A 43 0.96 10.92 15.17
CA ILE A 43 0.53 10.20 13.97
C ILE A 43 -0.74 9.39 14.22
N VAL A 44 -0.82 8.68 15.35
CA VAL A 44 -2.02 7.90 15.73
C VAL A 44 -3.20 8.83 16.00
N LEU A 45 -2.99 9.96 16.66
CA LEU A 45 -4.05 10.95 16.88
C LEU A 45 -4.56 11.53 15.56
N CYS A 46 -3.67 11.86 14.61
CA CYS A 46 -4.04 12.31 13.27
C CYS A 46 -4.79 11.22 12.48
N ALA A 47 -4.39 9.96 12.59
CA ALA A 47 -5.09 8.84 11.97
C ALA A 47 -6.51 8.66 12.52
N ILE A 48 -6.70 8.76 13.85
CA ILE A 48 -8.02 8.71 14.49
C ILE A 48 -8.88 9.88 14.02
N LYS A 49 -8.31 11.08 13.92
CA LYS A 49 -9.00 12.30 13.45
C LYS A 49 -9.34 12.29 11.96
N SER A 50 -8.74 11.41 11.16
CA SER A 50 -9.06 11.29 9.73
C SER A 50 -10.45 10.70 9.48
N GLU A 51 -11.09 10.08 10.50
CA GLU A 51 -12.38 9.37 10.42
C GLU A 51 -12.43 8.23 9.38
N ALA A 52 -11.30 7.91 8.74
CA ALA A 52 -11.16 6.81 7.80
C ALA A 52 -10.82 5.51 8.56
N THR A 53 -11.81 4.64 8.74
CA THR A 53 -11.63 3.33 9.40
C THR A 53 -10.49 2.52 8.79
N THR A 54 -10.34 2.56 7.46
CA THR A 54 -9.25 1.91 6.73
C THR A 54 -7.88 2.45 7.14
N ALA A 55 -7.75 3.77 7.31
CA ALA A 55 -6.48 4.40 7.65
C ALA A 55 -5.98 4.01 9.04
N ILE A 56 -6.89 3.94 10.02
CA ILE A 56 -6.56 3.52 11.39
C ILE A 56 -6.05 2.08 11.40
N LEU A 57 -6.73 1.19 10.68
CA LEU A 57 -6.38 -0.23 10.63
C LEU A 57 -5.04 -0.45 9.92
N VAL A 58 -4.81 0.24 8.79
CA VAL A 58 -3.53 0.14 8.08
C VAL A 58 -2.39 0.75 8.90
N THR A 59 -2.63 1.81 9.68
CA THR A 59 -1.64 2.36 10.62
C THR A 59 -1.20 1.32 11.64
N GLY A 60 -2.17 0.61 12.27
CA GLY A 60 -1.86 -0.46 13.22
C GLY A 60 -1.04 -1.59 12.58
N LEU A 61 -1.42 -2.01 11.37
CA LEU A 61 -0.69 -3.03 10.61
C LEU A 61 0.74 -2.59 10.25
N ALA A 62 0.90 -1.35 9.79
CA ALA A 62 2.18 -0.77 9.40
C ALA A 62 3.16 -0.72 10.58
N MET A 63 2.65 -0.51 11.80
CA MET A 63 3.44 -0.58 13.04
C MET A 63 3.72 -2.04 13.46
N ALA A 64 2.75 -2.95 13.31
CA ALA A 64 2.88 -4.33 13.76
C ALA A 64 3.90 -5.14 12.95
N MET A 65 3.98 -4.94 11.62
CA MET A 65 4.85 -5.71 10.74
C MET A 65 6.35 -5.60 11.07
N PRO A 66 6.94 -4.40 11.27
CA PRO A 66 8.30 -4.27 11.76
C PRO A 66 8.53 -4.96 13.10
N VAL A 67 7.58 -4.85 14.04
CA VAL A 67 7.69 -5.51 15.36
C VAL A 67 7.72 -7.03 15.21
N ALA A 68 6.85 -7.59 14.37
CA ALA A 68 6.79 -9.01 14.09
C ALA A 68 8.10 -9.54 13.49
N VAL A 69 8.67 -8.84 12.50
CA VAL A 69 9.94 -9.22 11.87
C VAL A 69 11.10 -9.08 12.85
N TRP A 70 11.11 -8.04 13.68
CA TRP A 70 12.12 -7.85 14.72
C TRP A 70 12.09 -8.97 15.78
N LEU A 71 10.90 -9.34 16.25
CA LEU A 71 10.70 -10.46 17.18
C LEU A 71 11.16 -11.77 16.53
N ALA A 72 10.80 -11.98 15.26
CA ALA A 72 11.17 -13.18 14.50
C ALA A 72 12.68 -13.38 14.39
N GLN A 73 13.43 -12.29 14.22
CA GLN A 73 14.89 -12.32 14.13
C GLN A 73 15.56 -12.65 15.47
N ARG A 74 14.90 -12.41 16.60
CA ARG A 74 15.45 -12.65 17.96
C ARG A 74 14.96 -13.94 18.59
N HIS A 75 13.73 -14.33 18.28
CA HIS A 75 13.05 -15.49 18.83
C HIS A 75 12.31 -16.23 17.72
N PRO A 76 12.92 -17.27 17.12
CA PRO A 76 12.33 -18.02 16.01
C PRO A 76 10.97 -18.65 16.33
N SER A 77 10.73 -19.01 17.60
CA SER A 77 9.43 -19.51 18.07
C SER A 77 8.34 -18.42 18.11
N ALA A 78 8.72 -17.18 18.44
CA ALA A 78 7.83 -16.02 18.35
C ALA A 78 7.60 -15.57 16.90
N ALA A 79 8.51 -15.91 15.97
CA ALA A 79 8.39 -15.59 14.54
C ALA A 79 7.12 -16.16 13.92
N VAL A 80 6.89 -17.46 14.15
CA VAL A 80 5.74 -18.19 13.60
C VAL A 80 4.46 -17.55 14.14
N LEU A 81 4.37 -17.33 15.45
CA LEU A 81 3.20 -16.71 16.06
C LEU A 81 2.95 -15.28 15.58
N SER A 82 4.01 -14.48 15.38
CA SER A 82 3.92 -13.10 14.93
C SER A 82 3.48 -12.99 13.47
N VAL A 83 4.03 -13.85 12.60
CA VAL A 83 3.63 -13.93 11.19
C VAL A 83 2.20 -14.43 11.07
N TRP A 84 1.81 -15.44 11.84
CA TRP A 84 0.44 -15.94 11.88
C TRP A 84 -0.54 -14.90 12.43
N ALA A 85 -0.17 -14.15 13.48
CA ALA A 85 -1.00 -13.07 14.03
C ALA A 85 -1.20 -11.92 13.04
N VAL A 86 -0.16 -11.54 12.29
CA VAL A 86 -0.30 -10.51 11.26
C VAL A 86 -1.08 -11.04 10.05
N ALA A 87 -0.84 -12.26 9.59
CA ALA A 87 -1.58 -12.88 8.49
C ALA A 87 -3.07 -13.08 8.83
N THR A 88 -3.39 -13.57 10.03
CA THR A 88 -4.79 -13.68 10.50
C THR A 88 -5.40 -12.32 10.76
N GLY A 89 -4.65 -11.34 11.27
CA GLY A 89 -5.11 -9.96 11.39
C GLY A 89 -5.43 -9.32 10.04
N LEU A 90 -4.60 -9.56 9.02
CA LEU A 90 -4.80 -9.12 7.64
C LEU A 90 -5.99 -9.80 6.97
N ALA A 91 -6.13 -11.12 7.15
CA ALA A 91 -7.26 -11.87 6.63
C ALA A 91 -8.57 -11.48 7.32
N ALA A 92 -8.56 -11.30 8.64
CA ALA A 92 -9.71 -10.82 9.41
C ALA A 92 -10.05 -9.37 9.04
N LEU A 93 -9.06 -8.53 8.76
CA LEU A 93 -9.24 -7.16 8.29
C LEU A 93 -9.86 -7.12 6.90
N PHE A 94 -9.35 -7.94 5.97
CA PHE A 94 -9.93 -8.10 4.64
C PHE A 94 -11.38 -8.58 4.76
N LEU A 95 -11.65 -9.59 5.60
CA LEU A 95 -13.00 -10.10 5.85
C LEU A 95 -13.93 -9.04 6.48
N LEU A 96 -13.42 -8.27 7.43
CA LEU A 96 -14.17 -7.21 8.11
C LEU A 96 -14.56 -6.09 7.13
N VAL A 97 -13.61 -5.65 6.31
CA VAL A 97 -13.79 -4.54 5.36
C VAL A 97 -14.62 -4.97 4.15
N THR A 98 -14.52 -6.23 3.71
CA THR A 98 -15.22 -6.67 2.49
C THR A 98 -16.56 -7.34 2.76
N ILE A 99 -16.71 -8.08 3.86
CA ILE A 99 -17.89 -8.91 4.14
C ILE A 99 -18.75 -8.31 5.26
N LEU A 100 -18.14 -7.89 6.38
CA LEU A 100 -18.90 -7.44 7.55
C LEU A 100 -19.24 -5.96 7.54
N ALA A 101 -18.50 -5.14 6.80
CA ALA A 101 -18.70 -3.71 6.82
C ALA A 101 -20.10 -3.26 6.31
N PRO A 102 -20.76 -3.89 5.31
CA PRO A 102 -22.17 -3.61 5.01
C PRO A 102 -23.11 -3.85 6.20
N LEU A 103 -22.88 -4.92 6.98
CA LEU A 103 -23.65 -5.24 8.18
C LEU A 103 -23.38 -4.24 9.31
N VAL A 104 -22.12 -3.86 9.51
CA VAL A 104 -21.71 -2.86 10.51
C VAL A 104 -22.26 -1.47 10.17
N PHE A 105 -22.28 -1.07 8.89
CA PHE A 105 -22.87 0.20 8.45
C PHE A 105 -24.39 0.24 8.61
N GLN A 106 -25.08 -0.88 8.33
CA GLN A 106 -26.52 -1.03 8.60
C GLN A 106 -26.83 -0.92 10.10
N LEU A 107 -26.04 -1.58 10.97
CA LEU A 107 -26.22 -1.53 12.42
C LEU A 107 -25.91 -0.14 13.03
N LEU A 108 -25.01 0.63 12.39
CA LEU A 108 -24.64 1.99 12.81
C LEU A 108 -25.49 3.09 12.16
N GLY A 109 -26.49 2.74 11.33
CA GLY A 109 -27.36 3.70 10.64
C GLY A 109 -26.61 4.62 9.67
N LYS A 110 -25.42 4.22 9.20
CA LYS A 110 -24.61 4.99 8.24
C LYS A 110 -24.78 4.42 6.83
N ALA A 111 -24.83 5.30 5.83
CA ALA A 111 -24.83 4.87 4.42
C ALA A 111 -23.58 3.99 4.17
N PRO A 112 -23.73 2.79 3.60
CA PRO A 112 -22.64 1.87 3.43
C PRO A 112 -21.63 2.44 2.43
N THR A 113 -20.46 2.87 2.91
CA THR A 113 -19.39 3.43 2.07
C THR A 113 -18.76 2.41 1.10
N LEU A 114 -19.18 1.14 1.17
CA LEU A 114 -18.70 0.04 0.34
C LEU A 114 -19.53 -0.26 -0.91
N THR A 115 -20.79 0.18 -0.99
CA THR A 115 -21.59 0.00 -2.21
C THR A 115 -20.93 0.71 -3.39
N GLY A 116 -20.39 1.91 -3.16
CA GLY A 116 -19.72 2.69 -4.20
C GLY A 116 -18.56 1.97 -4.90
N ARG A 117 -17.71 1.22 -4.19
CA ARG A 117 -16.55 0.55 -4.81
C ARG A 117 -16.93 -0.67 -5.64
N THR A 118 -17.86 -1.48 -5.14
CA THR A 118 -18.33 -2.66 -5.89
C THR A 118 -19.09 -2.25 -7.15
N ASP A 119 -19.82 -1.13 -7.11
CA ASP A 119 -20.54 -0.63 -8.27
C ASP A 119 -19.59 -0.04 -9.32
N ILE A 120 -18.54 0.67 -8.89
CA ILE A 120 -17.43 1.08 -9.79
C ILE A 120 -16.82 -0.14 -10.47
N TRP A 121 -16.47 -1.19 -9.71
CA TRP A 121 -15.81 -2.37 -10.28
C TRP A 121 -16.70 -3.14 -11.25
N ARG A 122 -18.01 -3.18 -11.01
CA ARG A 122 -18.98 -3.72 -11.97
C ARG A 122 -19.02 -2.90 -13.24
N ALA A 123 -19.07 -1.58 -13.13
CA ALA A 123 -19.08 -0.67 -14.28
C ALA A 123 -17.77 -0.72 -15.08
N LEU A 124 -16.63 -1.03 -14.44
CA LEU A 124 -15.33 -1.21 -15.10
C LEU A 124 -15.13 -2.58 -15.77
N ALA A 125 -16.00 -3.56 -15.49
CA ALA A 125 -15.80 -4.92 -15.98
C ALA A 125 -15.79 -5.01 -17.51
N GLU A 126 -16.71 -4.29 -18.17
CA GLU A 126 -16.81 -4.26 -19.63
C GLU A 126 -15.62 -3.51 -20.29
N PRO A 127 -15.26 -2.28 -19.87
CA PRO A 127 -14.06 -1.61 -20.39
C PRO A 127 -12.75 -2.41 -20.22
N ILE A 128 -12.62 -3.16 -19.12
CA ILE A 128 -11.47 -4.05 -18.91
C ILE A 128 -11.49 -5.20 -19.91
N ALA A 129 -12.67 -5.74 -20.24
CA ALA A 129 -12.82 -6.83 -21.19
C ALA A 129 -12.55 -6.40 -22.64
N GLU A 130 -12.77 -5.13 -22.98
CA GLU A 130 -12.48 -4.59 -24.32
C GLU A 130 -10.97 -4.51 -24.63
N ARG A 131 -10.13 -4.19 -23.63
CA ARG A 131 -8.67 -4.06 -23.79
C ARG A 131 -7.88 -4.85 -22.74
N PRO A 132 -7.98 -6.19 -22.71
CA PRO A 132 -7.50 -6.98 -21.57
C PRO A 132 -5.98 -7.03 -21.46
N TRP A 133 -5.24 -6.90 -22.56
CA TRP A 133 -3.78 -7.10 -22.58
C TRP A 133 -2.98 -5.84 -22.25
N PHE A 134 -3.32 -4.72 -22.90
CA PHE A 134 -2.57 -3.46 -22.80
C PHE A 134 -3.36 -2.31 -22.20
N GLY A 135 -4.65 -2.51 -21.91
CA GLY A 135 -5.50 -1.49 -21.31
C GLY A 135 -5.75 -0.29 -22.23
N TRP A 136 -6.19 0.81 -21.63
CA TRP A 136 -6.59 2.03 -22.32
C TRP A 136 -5.46 3.06 -22.48
N GLY A 137 -4.31 2.83 -21.85
CA GLY A 137 -3.21 3.78 -21.73
C GLY A 137 -3.23 4.51 -20.39
N TYR A 138 -2.05 4.91 -19.92
CA TYR A 138 -1.87 5.65 -18.67
C TYR A 138 -2.64 6.98 -18.70
N GLN A 139 -3.49 7.18 -17.70
CA GLN A 139 -4.42 8.30 -17.52
C GLN A 139 -5.47 8.50 -18.63
N ALA A 140 -5.26 7.94 -19.82
CA ALA A 140 -6.12 8.09 -20.98
C ALA A 140 -7.58 7.73 -20.69
N PHE A 141 -7.85 6.67 -19.94
CA PHE A 141 -9.23 6.28 -19.60
C PHE A 141 -9.97 7.34 -18.78
N TRP A 142 -9.32 7.90 -17.76
CA TRP A 142 -9.95 8.81 -16.81
C TRP A 142 -10.04 10.25 -17.33
N THR A 143 -9.06 10.67 -18.13
CA THR A 143 -8.93 12.06 -18.60
C THR A 143 -9.48 12.30 -20.00
N ASP A 144 -9.93 11.26 -20.73
CA ASP A 144 -10.51 11.42 -22.06
C ASP A 144 -11.83 12.21 -21.97
N THR A 145 -11.88 13.34 -22.68
CA THR A 145 -13.03 14.25 -22.78
C THR A 145 -13.70 14.21 -24.15
N SER A 146 -13.32 13.25 -25.01
CA SER A 146 -13.96 13.04 -26.30
C SER A 146 -15.42 12.58 -26.13
N LEU A 147 -16.25 12.80 -27.16
CA LEU A 147 -17.66 12.36 -27.18
C LEU A 147 -17.84 10.83 -27.11
N THR A 148 -16.75 10.08 -27.23
CA THR A 148 -16.71 8.62 -27.15
C THR A 148 -15.85 8.15 -25.98
N SER A 149 -15.70 8.99 -24.95
CA SER A 149 -14.87 8.67 -23.81
C SER A 149 -15.35 7.38 -23.16
N PRO A 150 -14.47 6.39 -22.94
CA PRO A 150 -14.86 5.10 -22.40
C PRO A 150 -15.37 5.20 -20.95
N VAL A 151 -15.07 6.29 -20.24
CA VAL A 151 -15.61 6.55 -18.90
C VAL A 151 -17.05 7.07 -18.92
N ASP A 152 -17.54 7.61 -20.04
CA ASP A 152 -18.93 8.09 -20.13
C ASP A 152 -19.93 6.91 -20.03
N ARG A 153 -19.51 5.71 -20.47
CA ARG A 153 -20.29 4.47 -20.24
C ARG A 153 -20.30 4.06 -18.77
N VAL A 154 -19.20 4.28 -18.04
CA VAL A 154 -19.15 4.05 -16.59
C VAL A 154 -20.07 5.02 -15.88
N GLU A 155 -20.04 6.29 -16.27
CA GLU A 155 -20.90 7.35 -15.72
C GLU A 155 -22.39 7.04 -15.93
N SER A 156 -22.78 6.51 -17.09
CA SER A 156 -24.18 6.15 -17.36
C SER A 156 -24.66 4.96 -16.51
N ILE A 157 -23.80 3.95 -16.29
CA ILE A 157 -24.08 2.81 -15.40
C ILE A 157 -24.19 3.27 -13.94
N MET A 158 -23.46 4.31 -13.57
CA MET A 158 -23.41 4.86 -12.22
C MET A 158 -24.37 6.05 -12.01
N GLU A 159 -25.46 6.12 -12.77
CA GLU A 159 -26.51 7.14 -12.61
C GLU A 159 -25.99 8.60 -12.67
N GLY A 160 -25.01 8.86 -13.54
CA GLY A 160 -24.42 10.19 -13.72
C GLY A 160 -23.25 10.49 -12.78
N PHE A 161 -22.78 9.51 -12.01
CA PHE A 161 -21.57 9.65 -11.22
C PHE A 161 -20.34 9.24 -12.03
N ARG A 162 -19.43 10.18 -12.29
CA ARG A 162 -18.13 9.94 -12.93
C ARG A 162 -17.04 9.69 -11.87
N PRO A 163 -16.63 8.43 -11.63
CA PRO A 163 -15.56 8.15 -10.69
C PRO A 163 -14.23 8.75 -11.18
N PRO A 164 -13.42 9.35 -10.29
CA PRO A 164 -12.12 9.89 -10.64
C PRO A 164 -11.07 8.80 -10.88
N ASP A 165 -11.22 7.64 -10.21
CA ASP A 165 -10.35 6.47 -10.33
C ASP A 165 -11.08 5.19 -9.87
N ALA A 166 -10.40 4.03 -9.94
CA ALA A 166 -10.97 2.73 -9.59
C ALA A 166 -11.06 2.44 -8.07
N HIS A 167 -10.63 3.37 -7.21
CA HIS A 167 -10.38 3.21 -5.78
C HIS A 167 -9.62 1.92 -5.41
N SER A 168 -8.72 1.48 -6.29
CA SER A 168 -7.91 0.27 -6.11
C SER A 168 -6.79 0.25 -7.14
N THR A 169 -5.55 0.35 -6.68
CA THR A 169 -4.37 0.39 -7.56
C THR A 169 -4.26 -0.83 -8.50
N PRO A 170 -4.50 -2.09 -8.08
CA PRO A 170 -4.50 -3.22 -9.00
C PRO A 170 -5.59 -3.14 -10.08
N MET A 171 -6.77 -2.66 -9.74
CA MET A 171 -7.87 -2.48 -10.70
C MET A 171 -7.51 -1.38 -11.71
N ASP A 172 -6.91 -0.31 -11.22
CA ASP A 172 -6.52 0.85 -12.02
C ASP A 172 -5.38 0.49 -13.00
N ILE A 173 -4.39 -0.28 -12.54
CA ILE A 173 -3.34 -0.84 -13.40
C ILE A 173 -3.95 -1.76 -14.46
N ARG A 174 -4.89 -2.63 -14.08
CA ARG A 174 -5.53 -3.55 -15.02
C ARG A 174 -6.31 -2.79 -16.10
N LEU A 175 -7.02 -1.72 -15.73
CA LEU A 175 -7.78 -0.89 -16.65
C LEU A 175 -6.86 -0.10 -17.59
N GLN A 176 -5.85 0.56 -17.05
CA GLN A 176 -5.00 1.48 -17.81
C GLN A 176 -3.89 0.78 -18.58
N LEU A 177 -3.26 -0.25 -18.02
CA LEU A 177 -2.08 -0.92 -18.58
C LEU A 177 -2.34 -2.39 -18.95
N GLY A 178 -3.54 -2.90 -18.70
CA GLY A 178 -3.92 -4.28 -19.00
C GLY A 178 -3.23 -5.31 -18.11
N LEU A 179 -3.41 -6.58 -18.49
CA LEU A 179 -2.82 -7.72 -17.79
C LEU A 179 -1.28 -7.69 -17.84
N VAL A 180 -0.69 -7.19 -18.93
CA VAL A 180 0.78 -7.08 -19.05
C VAL A 180 1.33 -6.10 -18.02
N GLY A 181 0.74 -4.91 -17.91
CA GLY A 181 1.15 -3.92 -16.90
C GLY A 181 0.97 -4.44 -15.48
N LEU A 182 -0.16 -5.12 -15.21
CA LEU A 182 -0.44 -5.72 -13.90
C LEU A 182 0.62 -6.76 -13.50
N ILE A 183 1.00 -7.63 -14.43
CA ILE A 183 2.04 -8.65 -14.18
C ILE A 183 3.40 -8.00 -13.93
N LEU A 184 3.84 -7.06 -14.79
CA LEU A 184 5.16 -6.45 -14.65
C LEU A 184 5.31 -5.64 -13.36
N ILE A 185 4.29 -4.84 -13.02
CA ILE A 185 4.27 -4.07 -11.78
C ILE A 185 4.16 -5.02 -10.58
N GLY A 186 3.29 -6.03 -10.65
CA GLY A 186 3.15 -7.05 -9.61
C GLY A 186 4.45 -7.79 -9.33
N LEU A 187 5.19 -8.19 -10.36
CA LEU A 187 6.50 -8.84 -10.22
C LEU A 187 7.52 -7.92 -9.56
N THR A 188 7.55 -6.64 -9.93
CA THR A 188 8.44 -5.64 -9.31
C THR A 188 8.08 -5.45 -7.84
N PHE A 189 6.79 -5.39 -7.52
CA PHE A 189 6.28 -5.25 -6.17
C PHE A 189 6.65 -6.46 -5.28
N VAL A 190 6.43 -7.68 -5.77
CA VAL A 190 6.80 -8.93 -5.09
C VAL A 190 8.30 -9.02 -4.90
N ARG A 191 9.09 -8.69 -5.94
CA ARG A 191 10.55 -8.67 -5.85
C ARG A 191 11.02 -7.68 -4.78
N THR A 192 10.39 -6.51 -4.68
CA THR A 192 10.74 -5.49 -3.68
C THR A 192 10.46 -5.99 -2.27
N TRP A 193 9.29 -6.59 -2.03
CA TRP A 193 8.96 -7.27 -0.77
C TRP A 193 10.00 -8.33 -0.39
N LEU A 194 10.34 -9.20 -1.33
CA LEU A 194 11.33 -10.25 -1.12
C LEU A 194 12.69 -9.66 -0.73
N GLN A 195 13.16 -8.63 -1.43
CA GLN A 195 14.44 -7.99 -1.13
C GLN A 195 14.47 -7.30 0.23
N ILE A 196 13.37 -6.65 0.64
CA ILE A 196 13.23 -6.03 1.96
C ILE A 196 13.33 -7.12 3.05
N LEU A 197 12.56 -8.20 2.92
CA LEU A 197 12.50 -9.27 3.92
C LEU A 197 13.82 -10.05 4.03
N LEU A 198 14.45 -10.40 2.90
CA LEU A 198 15.73 -11.10 2.89
C LEU A 198 16.88 -10.26 3.49
N GLN A 199 16.79 -8.94 3.41
CA GLN A 199 17.81 -8.03 3.94
C GLN A 199 17.47 -7.50 5.34
N ALA A 200 16.27 -7.75 5.86
CA ALA A 200 15.82 -7.27 7.16
C ALA A 200 16.75 -7.63 8.32
N GLY A 201 17.36 -8.82 8.29
CA GLY A 201 18.31 -9.26 9.34
C GLY A 201 19.76 -8.82 9.10
N ARG A 202 20.05 -8.17 7.97
CA ARG A 202 21.41 -7.80 7.55
C ARG A 202 21.62 -6.28 7.52
N GLU A 203 20.57 -5.55 7.18
CA GLU A 203 20.57 -4.10 6.97
C GLU A 203 19.50 -3.49 7.87
N PRO A 204 19.87 -2.83 8.99
CA PRO A 204 18.91 -2.22 9.92
C PRO A 204 17.94 -1.23 9.24
N ALA A 205 18.38 -0.60 8.15
CA ALA A 205 17.56 0.31 7.34
C ALA A 205 16.34 -0.36 6.68
N MET A 206 16.27 -1.70 6.62
CA MET A 206 15.13 -2.41 6.05
C MET A 206 13.93 -2.47 7.02
N MET A 207 14.14 -2.29 8.32
CA MET A 207 13.05 -2.27 9.32
C MET A 207 12.04 -1.14 9.11
N PRO A 208 12.44 0.14 8.93
CA PRO A 208 11.49 1.19 8.55
C PRO A 208 10.86 0.93 7.17
N MET A 209 11.59 0.32 6.23
CA MET A 209 11.06 -0.04 4.91
C MET A 209 9.94 -1.09 5.00
N ILE A 210 10.04 -2.07 5.90
CA ILE A 210 8.97 -3.06 6.14
C ILE A 210 7.66 -2.34 6.51
N GLY A 211 7.72 -1.38 7.44
CA GLY A 211 6.51 -0.68 7.90
C GLY A 211 5.92 0.22 6.82
N ILE A 212 6.77 0.99 6.13
CA ILE A 212 6.38 1.84 4.99
C ILE A 212 5.74 0.99 3.88
N PHE A 213 6.39 -0.10 3.48
CA PHE A 213 5.93 -0.94 2.38
C PHE A 213 4.67 -1.75 2.75
N THR A 214 4.50 -2.08 4.03
CA THR A 214 3.24 -2.64 4.57
C THR A 214 2.08 -1.66 4.39
N ALA A 215 2.25 -0.40 4.81
CA ALA A 215 1.22 0.63 4.69
C ALA A 215 0.83 0.84 3.22
N ILE A 216 1.84 0.97 2.36
CA ILE A 216 1.70 1.09 0.91
C ILE A 216 0.91 -0.08 0.33
N THR A 217 1.29 -1.32 0.66
CA THR A 217 0.63 -2.52 0.13
C THR A 217 -0.84 -2.55 0.54
N ALA A 218 -1.12 -2.35 1.83
CA ALA A 218 -2.49 -2.43 2.33
C ALA A 218 -3.36 -1.31 1.75
N MET A 219 -2.83 -0.09 1.62
CA MET A 219 -3.54 1.02 1.02
C MET A 219 -3.75 0.84 -0.49
N ALA A 220 -2.81 0.25 -1.22
CA ALA A 220 -2.91 0.07 -2.66
C ALA A 220 -4.12 -0.77 -3.08
N PHE A 221 -4.59 -1.71 -2.25
CA PHE A 221 -5.80 -2.47 -2.54
C PHE A 221 -7.08 -1.65 -2.36
N THR A 222 -7.05 -0.69 -1.45
CA THR A 222 -8.21 0.13 -1.08
C THR A 222 -8.23 1.49 -1.75
N GLU A 223 -7.14 1.91 -2.37
CA GLU A 223 -7.00 3.26 -2.90
C GLU A 223 -6.17 3.22 -4.19
N SER A 224 -6.44 4.16 -5.09
CA SER A 224 -5.68 4.36 -6.32
C SER A 224 -4.51 5.31 -6.03
N ILE A 225 -3.38 4.76 -5.59
CA ILE A 225 -2.23 5.55 -5.14
C ILE A 225 -0.99 5.22 -6.01
N GLY A 226 -1.10 4.30 -6.99
CA GLY A 226 0.04 3.82 -7.78
C GLY A 226 0.29 4.53 -9.12
N LEU A 227 -0.70 5.24 -9.67
CA LEU A 227 -0.68 5.74 -11.06
C LEU A 227 -0.97 7.24 -11.18
N TYR A 228 -0.84 8.00 -10.09
CA TYR A 228 -0.82 9.46 -10.17
C TYR A 228 0.60 9.96 -10.45
N PRO A 229 0.78 11.05 -11.22
CA PRO A 229 2.10 11.60 -11.50
C PRO A 229 2.84 11.91 -10.19
N MET A 230 4.05 11.36 -10.03
CA MET A 230 4.94 11.61 -8.89
C MET A 230 4.41 11.15 -7.52
N ASP A 231 3.64 10.05 -7.45
CA ASP A 231 3.30 9.48 -6.15
C ASP A 231 4.55 8.96 -5.42
N GLY A 232 4.70 9.34 -4.15
CA GLY A 232 5.82 8.96 -3.28
C GLY A 232 6.06 7.45 -3.20
N MET A 233 5.07 6.62 -3.55
CA MET A 233 5.25 5.19 -3.72
C MET A 233 6.23 4.78 -4.82
N THR A 234 6.16 5.41 -5.99
CA THR A 234 7.11 5.11 -7.07
C THR A 234 8.53 5.48 -6.66
N LEU A 235 8.69 6.59 -5.95
CA LEU A 235 9.96 7.02 -5.38
C LEU A 235 10.46 6.06 -4.30
N ILE A 236 9.60 5.57 -3.40
CA ILE A 236 9.99 4.61 -2.36
C ILE A 236 10.41 3.27 -2.98
N VAL A 237 9.66 2.75 -3.96
CA VAL A 237 10.04 1.54 -4.72
C VAL A 237 11.40 1.75 -5.40
N GLN A 238 11.59 2.87 -6.08
CA GLN A 238 12.87 3.21 -6.73
C GLN A 238 14.01 3.32 -5.72
N LEU A 239 13.81 3.97 -4.58
CA LEU A 239 14.80 4.10 -3.51
C LEU A 239 15.19 2.75 -2.92
N VAL A 240 14.22 1.85 -2.70
CA VAL A 240 14.50 0.48 -2.24
C VAL A 240 15.28 -0.28 -3.30
N ILE A 241 14.86 -0.23 -4.57
CA ILE A 241 15.59 -0.88 -5.67
C ILE A 241 17.03 -0.36 -5.75
N VAL A 242 17.23 0.95 -5.69
CA VAL A 242 18.56 1.58 -5.72
C VAL A 242 19.38 1.19 -4.51
N LYS A 243 18.83 1.28 -3.29
CA LYS A 243 19.55 0.92 -2.06
C LYS A 243 19.96 -0.55 -2.07
N THR A 244 19.07 -1.44 -2.50
CA THR A 244 19.35 -2.88 -2.55
C THR A 244 20.38 -3.21 -3.65
N ALA A 245 20.31 -2.55 -4.80
CA ALA A 245 21.32 -2.65 -5.86
C ALA A 245 22.70 -2.15 -5.39
N LEU A 246 22.77 -1.01 -4.71
CA LEU A 246 24.01 -0.48 -4.14
C LEU A 246 24.59 -1.38 -3.05
N SER A 247 23.75 -1.90 -2.15
CA SER A 247 24.20 -2.88 -1.15
C SER A 247 24.72 -4.17 -1.79
N ALA A 248 24.15 -4.62 -2.91
CA ALA A 248 24.64 -5.77 -3.67
C ALA A 248 25.97 -5.47 -4.41
N TRP A 249 26.11 -4.29 -5.01
CA TRP A 249 27.33 -3.82 -5.67
C TRP A 249 28.51 -3.76 -4.70
N ASN A 250 28.33 -3.08 -3.56
CA ASN A 250 29.36 -2.92 -2.54
C ASN A 250 29.80 -4.25 -1.89
N ARG A 251 28.98 -5.31 -1.98
CA ARG A 251 29.36 -6.66 -1.53
C ARG A 251 30.24 -7.38 -2.56
N ARG A 252 29.92 -7.26 -3.84
CA ARG A 252 30.73 -7.83 -4.93
C ARG A 252 32.12 -7.20 -4.98
N ASP A 253 32.18 -5.87 -4.87
CA ASP A 253 33.44 -5.12 -4.91
C ASP A 253 34.38 -5.52 -3.76
N ARG A 254 33.83 -5.63 -2.54
CA ARG A 254 34.58 -6.13 -1.36
C ARG A 254 35.01 -7.60 -1.46
N ALA A 255 34.30 -8.42 -2.22
CA ALA A 255 34.69 -9.81 -2.45
C ALA A 255 35.85 -9.91 -3.46
N GLN A 256 35.87 -9.01 -4.44
CA GLN A 256 36.93 -8.93 -5.45
C GLN A 256 38.20 -8.23 -4.93
N SER A 257 38.08 -7.35 -3.95
CA SER A 257 39.20 -6.61 -3.36
C SER A 257 39.96 -7.34 -2.25
N LYS A 258 39.55 -8.57 -1.87
CA LYS A 258 40.31 -9.37 -0.89
C LYS A 258 41.49 -10.03 -1.61
N PRO A 259 42.75 -9.70 -1.28
CA PRO A 259 43.88 -10.45 -1.83
C PRO A 259 43.81 -11.90 -1.36
N GLU A 260 44.03 -12.83 -2.29
CA GLU A 260 44.26 -14.24 -1.94
C GLU A 260 45.46 -14.28 -0.99
N LEU A 261 45.21 -14.61 0.27
CA LEU A 261 46.27 -14.84 1.25
C LEU A 261 46.99 -16.13 0.83
N VAL A 262 48.10 -15.95 0.12
CA VAL A 262 49.13 -16.98 -0.14
C VAL A 262 50.17 -16.92 0.96
#